data_AF-A0A4Q5PBB2-F1
#
_entry.id   AF-A0A4Q5PBB2-F1
#
_cell.length_a   1.000
_cell.length_b   1.000
_cell.length_c   1.000
_cell.angle_alpha   90.00
_cell.angle_beta   90.00
_cell.angle_gamma   90.00
#
_symmetry.space_group_name_H-M   'P 1'
#
loop_
_entity.id
_entity.type
_entity.pdbx_description
1 polymer ?
#
loop_
_entity_poly.entity_id
_entity_poly.type
_entity_poly.pdbx_seq_one_letter_code
_entity_poly.pdbx_strand_id
1 'polypeptide(L)'
;TGFVHIGGLFSALISERLAHQSNGVFYLRIEDTDKKREIEKGTEGIVNSLKNFGINNDEGSFSETEEKGDYKPYKQSDRMEVYHAFIKDLIVQGKAYPCFATPEELETLRNTQESQNITPGYYGEWATFRDKSYDEIKKLIDENKAFVIRLKSPGDANRKIKFKDIIKGDIEMPENFQDIVICKSDGLPTYHFAHAVDDHTMRTTHVIRGDEWLPSVPLHLQLFYVLGWKAPKYGHIPPILKQEGTSKRKLSKRKDPEAAVSFYHEQGYPVESVMEYLLNLANSNFEEWRKVNPTKHFNDFPFKSEKIGVSGALFDLVKLTDISKNVIAAMKADYVYEKLLDWAKSFDQEYYNLLNENAEYSKK
;
A
#
# COMPACT_ATOMS: atom_id res chain seq x y z
N THR A 1 -5.49 -6.79 -6.28
CA THR A 1 -4.86 -7.25 -7.54
C THR A 1 -3.93 -8.46 -7.37
N GLY A 2 -3.98 -9.20 -6.26
CA GLY A 2 -3.17 -10.39 -6.02
C GLY A 2 -3.43 -10.94 -4.62
N PHE A 3 -2.79 -12.06 -4.26
CA PHE A 3 -2.73 -12.51 -2.87
C PHE A 3 -2.08 -11.45 -1.97
N VAL A 4 -2.42 -11.48 -0.68
CA VAL A 4 -1.80 -10.60 0.33
C VAL A 4 -0.33 -10.99 0.48
N HIS A 5 0.54 -10.06 0.13
CA HIS A 5 1.98 -10.22 0.21
C HIS A 5 2.46 -9.92 1.63
N ILE A 6 3.50 -10.61 2.10
CA ILE A 6 4.07 -10.33 3.42
C ILE A 6 4.55 -8.87 3.56
N GLY A 7 5.04 -8.25 2.49
CA GLY A 7 5.37 -6.81 2.50
C GLY A 7 4.15 -5.90 2.67
N GLY A 8 2.97 -6.34 2.22
CA GLY A 8 1.70 -5.65 2.49
C GLY A 8 1.29 -5.80 3.95
N LEU A 9 1.38 -7.03 4.49
CA LEU A 9 1.16 -7.29 5.92
C LEU A 9 2.13 -6.50 6.81
N PHE A 10 3.40 -6.42 6.42
CA PHE A 10 4.44 -5.63 7.09
C PHE A 10 4.10 -4.14 7.12
N SER A 11 3.63 -3.58 6.00
CA SER A 11 3.20 -2.19 5.94
C SER A 11 1.95 -1.92 6.78
N ALA A 12 1.00 -2.86 6.78
CA ALA A 12 -0.20 -2.80 7.61
C ALA A 12 0.13 -2.85 9.11
N LEU A 13 1.05 -3.73 9.53
CA LEU A 13 1.53 -3.83 10.90
C LEU A 13 2.16 -2.52 11.38
N ILE A 14 3.04 -1.93 10.57
CA ILE A 14 3.69 -0.65 10.93
C ILE A 14 2.64 0.46 11.06
N SER A 15 1.68 0.50 10.14
CA SER A 15 0.60 1.49 10.15
C SER A 15 -0.32 1.34 11.37
N GLU A 16 -0.74 0.10 11.68
CA GLU A 16 -1.53 -0.24 12.87
C GLU A 16 -0.80 0.15 14.15
N ARG A 17 0.51 -0.18 14.26
CA ARG A 17 1.27 0.11 15.48
C ARG A 17 1.39 1.60 15.72
N LEU A 18 1.68 2.37 14.69
CA LEU A 18 1.76 3.83 14.78
C LEU A 18 0.40 4.46 15.12
N ALA A 19 -0.69 3.97 14.52
CA ALA A 19 -2.04 4.45 14.79
C ALA A 19 -2.45 4.17 16.24
N HIS A 20 -2.54 2.91 16.65
CA HIS A 20 -3.07 2.57 17.97
C HIS A 20 -2.19 3.06 19.13
N GLN A 21 -0.86 3.13 18.98
CA GLN A 21 0.01 3.67 20.05
C GLN A 21 -0.10 5.18 20.22
N SER A 22 -0.58 5.88 19.20
CA SER A 22 -0.87 7.31 19.28
C SER A 22 -2.34 7.60 19.60
N ASN A 23 -3.13 6.58 19.95
CA ASN A 23 -4.60 6.65 20.06
C ASN A 23 -5.27 7.18 18.78
N GLY A 24 -4.63 6.95 17.63
CA GLY A 24 -5.16 7.25 16.31
C GLY A 24 -6.01 6.10 15.75
N VAL A 25 -6.49 6.31 14.53
CA VAL A 25 -7.36 5.38 13.80
C VAL A 25 -6.56 4.68 12.71
N PHE A 26 -6.63 3.36 12.66
CA PHE A 26 -6.16 2.55 11.53
C PHE A 26 -7.36 2.14 10.66
N TYR A 27 -7.38 2.55 9.40
CA TYR A 27 -8.50 2.23 8.50
C TYR A 27 -8.06 1.50 7.23
N LEU A 28 -8.98 0.70 6.68
CA LEU A 28 -8.77 -0.04 5.43
C LEU A 28 -9.58 0.58 4.29
N ARG A 29 -8.89 1.20 3.33
CA ARG A 29 -9.45 1.69 2.06
C ARG A 29 -9.11 0.73 0.92
N ILE A 30 -10.09 0.38 0.10
CA ILE A 30 -9.93 -0.52 -1.04
C ILE A 30 -9.73 0.28 -2.32
N GLU A 31 -8.54 0.16 -2.91
CA GLU A 31 -8.14 0.87 -4.12
C GLU A 31 -8.36 0.01 -5.38
N ASP A 32 -9.58 0.03 -5.90
CA ASP A 32 -10.06 -0.85 -6.99
C ASP A 32 -10.39 -0.11 -8.30
N THR A 33 -9.78 1.05 -8.51
CA THR A 33 -9.99 1.89 -9.70
C THR A 33 -9.43 1.29 -10.99
N ASP A 34 -8.57 0.27 -10.90
CA ASP A 34 -8.08 -0.54 -12.03
C ASP A 34 -8.83 -1.87 -12.13
N LYS A 35 -10.01 -1.83 -12.76
CA LYS A 35 -10.89 -2.99 -12.95
C LYS A 35 -10.25 -4.15 -13.71
N LYS A 36 -9.23 -3.90 -14.56
CA LYS A 36 -8.56 -4.98 -15.31
C LYS A 36 -7.70 -5.88 -14.44
N ARG A 37 -7.28 -5.39 -13.26
CA ARG A 37 -6.42 -6.12 -12.31
C ARG A 37 -7.18 -6.56 -11.06
N GLU A 38 -8.47 -6.28 -10.98
CA GLU A 38 -9.31 -6.71 -9.88
C GLU A 38 -9.38 -8.24 -9.85
N ILE A 39 -9.36 -8.81 -8.65
CA ILE A 39 -9.48 -10.25 -8.43
C ILE A 39 -10.78 -10.47 -7.68
N GLU A 40 -11.53 -11.47 -8.10
CA GLU A 40 -12.75 -11.89 -7.41
C GLU A 40 -12.45 -12.20 -5.93
N LYS A 41 -13.29 -11.70 -5.03
CA LYS A 41 -13.10 -11.81 -3.56
C LYS A 41 -11.79 -11.23 -3.03
N GLY A 42 -11.21 -10.27 -3.76
CA GLY A 42 -9.96 -9.62 -3.38
C GLY A 42 -10.08 -8.86 -2.06
N THR A 43 -11.22 -8.21 -1.79
CA THR A 43 -11.45 -7.47 -0.53
C THR A 43 -11.53 -8.44 0.63
N GLU A 44 -12.31 -9.52 0.49
CA GLU A 44 -12.43 -10.57 1.49
C GLU A 44 -11.06 -11.20 1.81
N GLY A 45 -10.26 -11.48 0.77
CA GLY A 45 -8.90 -11.98 0.94
C GLY A 45 -8.00 -11.04 1.74
N ILE A 46 -8.11 -9.72 1.52
CA ILE A 46 -7.36 -8.71 2.28
C ILE A 46 -7.82 -8.67 3.74
N VAL A 47 -9.13 -8.52 3.98
CA VAL A 47 -9.70 -8.39 5.32
C VAL A 47 -9.39 -9.63 6.16
N ASN A 48 -9.64 -10.82 5.61
CA ASN A 48 -9.39 -12.07 6.32
C ASN A 48 -7.90 -12.26 6.61
N SER A 49 -7.01 -11.91 5.69
CA SER A 49 -5.57 -11.99 5.94
C SER A 49 -5.13 -11.06 7.06
N LEU A 50 -5.59 -9.80 7.07
CA LEU A 50 -5.22 -8.87 8.15
C LEU A 50 -5.76 -9.35 9.50
N LYS A 51 -7.05 -9.74 9.55
CA LYS A 51 -7.70 -10.26 10.76
C LYS A 51 -7.01 -11.52 11.30
N ASN A 52 -6.64 -12.46 10.43
CA ASN A 52 -5.94 -13.70 10.82
C ASN A 52 -4.59 -13.41 11.46
N PHE A 53 -3.93 -12.31 11.09
CA PHE A 53 -2.67 -11.86 11.68
C PHE A 53 -2.86 -10.88 12.85
N GLY A 54 -4.10 -10.72 13.34
CA GLY A 54 -4.41 -9.84 14.46
C GLY A 54 -4.33 -8.34 14.13
N ILE A 55 -4.27 -7.98 12.85
CA ILE A 55 -4.29 -6.58 12.39
C ILE A 55 -5.75 -6.22 12.11
N ASN A 56 -6.37 -5.52 13.05
CA ASN A 56 -7.76 -5.10 12.94
C ASN A 56 -7.83 -3.61 12.61
N ASN A 57 -8.57 -3.25 11.58
CA ASN A 57 -8.90 -1.86 11.27
C ASN A 57 -10.09 -1.38 12.11
N ASP A 58 -10.05 -0.12 12.53
CA ASP A 58 -11.10 0.57 13.31
C ASP A 58 -12.28 0.99 12.42
N GLU A 59 -11.92 1.45 11.22
CA GLU A 59 -12.78 1.91 10.14
C GLU A 59 -12.36 1.26 8.81
N GLY A 60 -13.18 1.33 7.78
CA GLY A 60 -12.87 0.74 6.49
C GLY A 60 -13.84 -0.34 6.06
N SER A 61 -13.41 -1.11 5.06
CA SER A 61 -14.10 -2.33 4.63
C SER A 61 -13.81 -3.48 5.60
N PHE A 62 -14.86 -4.19 6.02
CA PHE A 62 -14.82 -5.39 6.90
C PHE A 62 -15.27 -6.66 6.17
N SER A 63 -15.87 -6.52 4.99
CA SER A 63 -16.12 -7.60 4.04
C SER A 63 -16.28 -6.99 2.64
N GLU A 64 -16.71 -7.78 1.66
CA GLU A 64 -17.08 -7.24 0.33
C GLU A 64 -18.27 -6.28 0.37
N THR A 65 -19.07 -6.29 1.45
CA THR A 65 -20.33 -5.52 1.54
C THR A 65 -20.49 -4.72 2.84
N GLU A 66 -19.67 -4.99 3.83
CA GLU A 66 -19.73 -4.33 5.13
C GLU A 66 -18.62 -3.30 5.27
N GLU A 67 -19.00 -2.08 5.63
CA GLU A 67 -18.08 -0.99 5.93
C GLU A 67 -18.50 -0.27 7.23
N LYS A 68 -17.51 0.17 8.01
CA LYS A 68 -17.72 0.92 9.25
C LYS A 68 -16.81 2.15 9.27
N GLY A 69 -17.29 3.23 9.87
CA GLY A 69 -16.58 4.50 9.99
C GLY A 69 -17.34 5.66 9.36
N ASP A 70 -16.87 6.87 9.63
CA ASP A 70 -17.57 8.11 9.29
C ASP A 70 -17.31 8.57 7.84
N TYR A 71 -16.28 8.02 7.19
CA TYR A 71 -15.82 8.48 5.87
C TYR A 71 -16.21 7.56 4.72
N LYS A 72 -17.22 6.71 4.93
CA LYS A 72 -17.78 5.83 3.90
C LYS A 72 -18.16 6.60 2.62
N PRO A 73 -18.07 5.97 1.43
CA PRO A 73 -17.58 4.59 1.23
C PRO A 73 -16.05 4.48 1.32
N TYR A 74 -15.53 3.32 1.73
CA TYR A 74 -14.08 3.03 1.78
C TYR A 74 -13.57 2.27 0.55
N LYS A 75 -14.44 1.96 -0.41
CA LYS A 75 -14.07 1.47 -1.73
C LYS A 75 -14.01 2.60 -2.75
N GLN A 76 -12.90 2.73 -3.47
CA GLN A 76 -12.70 3.85 -4.40
C GLN A 76 -13.65 3.83 -5.60
N SER A 77 -14.06 2.66 -6.10
CA SER A 77 -15.08 2.59 -7.16
C SER A 77 -16.40 3.28 -6.78
N ASP A 78 -16.70 3.36 -5.49
CA ASP A 78 -17.98 3.85 -4.99
C ASP A 78 -17.91 5.34 -4.63
N ARG A 79 -16.76 5.99 -4.91
CA ARG A 79 -16.47 7.40 -4.57
C ARG A 79 -16.39 8.30 -5.80
N MET A 80 -16.85 7.84 -6.97
CA MET A 80 -16.75 8.57 -8.24
C MET A 80 -17.23 10.02 -8.16
N GLU A 81 -18.38 10.26 -7.53
CA GLU A 81 -18.96 11.60 -7.40
C GLU A 81 -18.05 12.56 -6.62
N VAL A 82 -17.38 12.04 -5.57
CA VAL A 82 -16.42 12.81 -4.77
C VAL A 82 -15.26 13.26 -5.66
N TYR A 83 -14.68 12.35 -6.43
CA TYR A 83 -13.57 12.70 -7.33
C TYR A 83 -14.01 13.68 -8.43
N HIS A 84 -15.19 13.48 -9.01
CA HIS A 84 -15.71 14.36 -10.06
C HIS A 84 -15.95 15.78 -9.55
N ALA A 85 -16.38 15.96 -8.29
CA ALA A 85 -16.53 17.28 -7.69
C ALA A 85 -15.20 18.05 -7.69
N PHE A 86 -14.12 17.43 -7.23
CA PHE A 86 -12.79 18.06 -7.22
C PHE A 86 -12.20 18.23 -8.61
N ILE A 87 -12.42 17.30 -9.54
CA ILE A 87 -11.99 17.45 -10.93
C ILE A 87 -12.67 18.66 -11.58
N LYS A 88 -13.98 18.82 -11.40
CA LYS A 88 -14.75 19.96 -11.93
C LYS A 88 -14.24 21.27 -11.36
N ASP A 89 -13.98 21.32 -10.05
CA ASP A 89 -13.40 22.49 -9.40
C ASP A 89 -12.02 22.87 -9.98
N LEU A 90 -11.13 21.88 -10.19
CA LEU A 90 -9.84 22.12 -10.83
C LEU A 90 -9.97 22.62 -12.27
N ILE A 91 -10.94 22.12 -13.04
CA ILE A 91 -11.20 22.60 -14.41
C ILE A 91 -11.68 24.05 -14.39
N VAL A 92 -12.62 24.40 -13.50
CA VAL A 92 -13.12 25.77 -13.34
C VAL A 92 -11.99 26.75 -12.98
N GLN A 93 -11.03 26.31 -12.16
CA GLN A 93 -9.85 27.10 -11.79
C GLN A 93 -8.75 27.11 -12.86
N GLY A 94 -8.94 26.44 -14.01
CA GLY A 94 -7.93 26.33 -15.06
C GLY A 94 -6.71 25.47 -14.66
N LYS A 95 -6.83 24.66 -13.60
CA LYS A 95 -5.79 23.77 -13.07
C LYS A 95 -5.87 22.37 -13.64
N ALA A 96 -6.91 22.04 -14.39
CA ALA A 96 -7.06 20.79 -15.11
C ALA A 96 -7.76 21.02 -16.45
N TYR A 97 -7.55 20.14 -17.43
CA TYR A 97 -8.12 20.28 -18.77
C TYR A 97 -8.37 18.93 -19.44
N PRO A 98 -9.35 18.84 -20.35
CA PRO A 98 -9.58 17.65 -21.17
C PRO A 98 -8.48 17.51 -22.24
N CYS A 99 -7.97 16.30 -22.38
CA CYS A 99 -6.95 15.93 -23.36
C CYS A 99 -7.47 14.82 -24.27
N PHE A 100 -7.48 15.08 -25.57
CA PHE A 100 -7.98 14.17 -26.61
C PHE A 100 -6.83 13.44 -27.35
N ALA A 101 -5.59 13.57 -26.86
CA ALA A 101 -4.44 12.89 -27.46
C ALA A 101 -4.65 11.38 -27.41
N THR A 102 -4.57 10.76 -28.58
CA THR A 102 -4.66 9.31 -28.78
C THR A 102 -3.40 8.59 -28.30
N PRO A 103 -3.48 7.29 -27.99
CA PRO A 103 -2.30 6.50 -27.67
C PRO A 103 -1.20 6.57 -28.75
N GLU A 104 -1.59 6.58 -30.02
CA GLU A 104 -0.68 6.67 -31.17
C GLU A 104 0.04 8.03 -31.25
N GLU A 105 -0.68 9.12 -30.99
CA GLU A 105 -0.10 10.47 -30.90
C GLU A 105 0.85 10.60 -29.72
N LEU A 106 0.50 10.02 -28.56
CA LEU A 106 1.36 10.02 -27.37
C LEU A 106 2.64 9.20 -27.59
N GLU A 107 2.55 8.09 -28.31
CA GLU A 107 3.72 7.28 -28.68
C GLU A 107 4.61 8.01 -29.68
N THR A 108 4.01 8.68 -30.67
CA THR A 108 4.75 9.53 -31.62
C THR A 108 5.47 10.68 -30.91
N LEU A 109 4.78 11.34 -29.98
CA LEU A 109 5.34 12.40 -29.13
C LEU A 109 6.54 11.88 -28.33
N ARG A 110 6.39 10.73 -27.69
CA ARG A 110 7.45 10.09 -26.91
C ARG A 110 8.68 9.77 -27.77
N ASN A 111 8.50 9.12 -28.91
CA ASN A 111 9.59 8.79 -29.84
C ASN A 111 10.30 10.06 -30.33
N THR A 112 9.55 11.13 -30.58
CA THR A 112 10.12 12.44 -30.94
C THR A 112 11.00 12.99 -29.83
N GLN A 113 10.50 13.03 -28.59
CA GLN A 113 11.26 13.51 -27.43
C GLN A 113 12.53 12.68 -27.19
N GLU A 114 12.44 11.35 -27.27
CA GLU A 114 13.58 10.44 -27.10
C GLU A 114 14.63 10.67 -28.20
N SER A 115 14.22 10.86 -29.45
CA SER A 115 15.14 11.16 -30.57
C SER A 115 15.89 12.48 -30.40
N GLN A 116 15.32 13.42 -29.65
CA GLN A 116 15.90 14.73 -29.34
C GLN A 116 16.65 14.75 -28.00
N ASN A 117 16.77 13.61 -27.30
CA ASN A 117 17.32 13.51 -25.94
C ASN A 117 16.61 14.41 -24.91
N ILE A 118 15.30 14.62 -25.09
CA ILE A 118 14.44 15.37 -24.18
C ILE A 118 13.73 14.39 -23.25
N THR A 119 13.51 14.79 -22.00
CA THR A 119 12.78 13.95 -21.03
C THR A 119 11.37 13.64 -21.53
N PRO A 120 11.01 12.35 -21.72
CA PRO A 120 9.69 12.00 -22.22
C PRO A 120 8.56 12.40 -21.26
N GLY A 121 7.46 12.87 -21.82
CA GLY A 121 6.27 13.23 -21.04
C GLY A 121 5.33 14.18 -21.74
N TYR A 122 4.26 14.55 -21.03
CA TYR A 122 3.25 15.49 -21.51
C TYR A 122 3.29 16.75 -20.64
N TYR A 123 3.79 17.87 -21.16
CA TYR A 123 3.98 19.12 -20.42
C TYR A 123 4.32 20.27 -21.37
N GLY A 124 4.12 21.52 -20.92
CA GLY A 124 4.58 22.71 -21.65
C GLY A 124 4.14 22.69 -23.13
N GLU A 125 5.10 22.89 -24.03
CA GLU A 125 4.87 22.88 -25.49
C GLU A 125 4.43 21.51 -26.04
N TRP A 126 4.78 20.42 -25.35
CA TRP A 126 4.41 19.05 -25.72
C TRP A 126 2.96 18.71 -25.32
N ALA A 127 2.31 19.58 -24.55
CA ALA A 127 0.94 19.39 -24.08
C ALA A 127 -0.07 20.08 -25.02
N THR A 128 -0.30 19.52 -26.21
CA THR A 128 -1.14 20.07 -27.29
C THR A 128 -2.53 20.56 -26.88
N PHE A 129 -3.15 19.96 -25.85
CA PHE A 129 -4.49 20.32 -25.39
C PHE A 129 -4.51 21.30 -24.20
N ARG A 130 -3.34 21.66 -23.65
CA ARG A 130 -3.19 22.42 -22.39
C ARG A 130 -3.78 23.84 -22.41
N ASP A 131 -3.71 24.48 -23.57
CA ASP A 131 -4.08 25.88 -23.77
C ASP A 131 -5.12 26.07 -24.89
N LYS A 132 -5.84 25.01 -25.25
CA LYS A 132 -6.93 25.10 -26.22
C LYS A 132 -8.10 25.94 -25.69
N SER A 133 -8.74 26.67 -26.60
CA SER A 133 -9.91 27.47 -26.29
C SER A 133 -11.13 26.60 -25.99
N TYR A 134 -12.12 27.19 -25.28
CA TYR A 134 -13.39 26.52 -25.01
C TYR A 134 -14.07 26.02 -26.29
N ASP A 135 -14.07 26.81 -27.37
CA ASP A 135 -14.74 26.45 -28.62
C ASP A 135 -14.07 25.26 -29.32
N GLU A 136 -12.74 25.18 -29.30
CA GLU A 136 -12.00 24.02 -29.83
C GLU A 136 -12.29 22.75 -29.01
N ILE A 137 -12.29 22.85 -27.69
CA ILE A 137 -12.60 21.73 -26.80
C ILE A 137 -14.06 21.30 -26.99
N LYS A 138 -15.00 22.25 -27.05
CA LYS A 138 -16.42 21.98 -27.25
C LYS A 138 -16.66 21.21 -28.55
N LYS A 139 -16.01 21.62 -29.65
CA LYS A 139 -16.11 20.91 -30.92
C LYS A 139 -15.69 19.44 -30.80
N LEU A 140 -14.58 19.15 -30.10
CA LEU A 140 -14.11 17.77 -29.90
C LEU A 140 -15.07 16.94 -29.03
N ILE A 141 -15.70 17.57 -28.04
CA ILE A 141 -16.75 16.95 -27.20
C ILE A 141 -17.99 16.66 -28.04
N ASP A 142 -18.46 17.61 -28.86
CA ASP A 142 -19.62 17.46 -29.74
C ASP A 142 -19.39 16.35 -30.79
N GLU A 143 -18.13 16.13 -31.19
CA GLU A 143 -17.69 15.02 -32.06
C GLU A 143 -17.63 13.65 -31.33
N ASN A 144 -18.01 13.58 -30.05
CA ASN A 144 -17.92 12.38 -29.20
C ASN A 144 -16.52 11.75 -29.13
N LYS A 145 -15.46 12.57 -29.23
CA LYS A 145 -14.09 12.06 -29.06
C LYS A 145 -13.84 11.71 -27.60
N ALA A 146 -13.29 10.52 -27.37
CA ALA A 146 -12.85 10.11 -26.04
C ALA A 146 -11.72 11.02 -25.54
N PHE A 147 -11.74 11.34 -24.26
CA PHE A 147 -10.73 12.16 -23.62
C PHE A 147 -10.41 11.67 -22.22
N VAL A 148 -9.28 12.14 -21.71
CA VAL A 148 -8.90 12.04 -20.29
C VAL A 148 -8.85 13.45 -19.69
N ILE A 149 -8.93 13.57 -18.37
CA ILE A 149 -8.63 14.85 -17.71
C ILE A 149 -7.19 14.80 -17.20
N ARG A 150 -6.41 15.82 -17.57
CA ARG A 150 -5.03 16.01 -17.09
C ARG A 150 -4.97 17.15 -16.09
N LEU A 151 -4.10 17.01 -15.10
CA LEU A 151 -3.64 18.12 -14.27
C LEU A 151 -2.81 19.06 -15.15
N LYS A 152 -3.05 20.37 -15.05
CA LYS A 152 -2.14 21.39 -15.58
C LYS A 152 -1.08 21.66 -14.52
N SER A 153 0.04 20.94 -14.62
CA SER A 153 1.10 21.03 -13.62
C SER A 153 1.66 22.46 -13.55
N PRO A 154 1.72 23.09 -12.36
CA PRO A 154 2.41 24.36 -12.16
C PRO A 154 3.92 24.20 -11.95
N GLY A 155 4.44 22.96 -11.95
CA GLY A 155 5.83 22.68 -11.62
C GLY A 155 6.81 22.97 -12.75
N ASP A 156 8.09 22.97 -12.39
CA ASP A 156 9.21 23.30 -13.27
C ASP A 156 10.29 22.21 -13.18
N ALA A 157 10.74 21.71 -14.34
CA ALA A 157 11.74 20.64 -14.43
C ALA A 157 13.08 21.00 -13.79
N ASN A 158 13.38 22.30 -13.64
CA ASN A 158 14.63 22.79 -13.03
C ASN A 158 14.52 22.96 -11.52
N ARG A 159 13.32 22.83 -10.95
CA ARG A 159 13.08 22.99 -9.52
C ARG A 159 13.11 21.66 -8.81
N LYS A 160 13.39 21.76 -7.52
CA LYS A 160 13.38 20.63 -6.61
C LYS A 160 12.44 20.92 -5.46
N ILE A 161 11.79 19.88 -4.98
CA ILE A 161 11.03 19.90 -3.75
C ILE A 161 11.83 19.25 -2.63
N LYS A 162 11.69 19.79 -1.43
CA LYS A 162 12.24 19.22 -0.20
C LYS A 162 11.08 18.79 0.68
N PHE A 163 11.16 17.57 1.19
CA PHE A 163 10.20 17.08 2.18
C PHE A 163 10.92 16.20 3.19
N LYS A 164 10.32 16.10 4.38
CA LYS A 164 10.81 15.21 5.44
C LYS A 164 9.98 13.94 5.45
N ASP A 165 10.61 12.84 5.10
CA ASP A 165 10.10 11.50 5.32
C ASP A 165 10.33 11.09 6.77
N ILE A 166 9.32 10.56 7.45
CA ILE A 166 9.43 10.21 8.88
C ILE A 166 10.34 8.99 9.13
N ILE A 167 10.64 8.20 8.10
CA ILE A 167 11.55 7.04 8.17
C ILE A 167 12.90 7.40 7.56
N LYS A 168 12.91 7.95 6.35
CA LYS A 168 14.13 8.20 5.56
C LYS A 168 14.77 9.57 5.81
N GLY A 169 14.12 10.47 6.55
CA GLY A 169 14.65 11.80 6.87
C GLY A 169 14.42 12.83 5.76
N ASP A 170 15.30 13.82 5.65
CA ASP A 170 15.19 14.89 4.66
C ASP A 170 15.53 14.38 3.25
N ILE A 171 14.59 14.56 2.32
CA ILE A 171 14.71 14.11 0.93
C ILE A 171 14.51 15.31 0.00
N GLU A 172 15.36 15.37 -1.03
CA GLU A 172 15.25 16.34 -2.12
C GLU A 172 15.03 15.60 -3.45
N MET A 173 13.99 15.98 -4.19
CA MET A 173 13.62 15.35 -5.47
C MET A 173 13.22 16.41 -6.50
N PRO A 174 13.33 16.14 -7.81
CA PRO A 174 12.78 17.01 -8.84
C PRO A 174 11.29 17.27 -8.63
N GLU A 175 10.86 18.50 -8.89
CA GLU A 175 9.44 18.84 -8.89
C GLU A 175 8.70 18.11 -10.03
N ASN A 176 7.44 17.73 -9.81
CA ASN A 176 6.62 17.23 -10.92
C ASN A 176 6.27 18.37 -11.87
N PHE A 177 6.75 18.31 -13.11
CA PHE A 177 6.38 19.26 -14.17
C PHE A 177 5.45 18.63 -15.23
N GLN A 178 5.11 17.34 -15.09
CA GLN A 178 4.26 16.63 -16.05
C GLN A 178 2.77 16.82 -15.78
N ASP A 179 2.01 17.00 -16.86
CA ASP A 179 0.55 17.03 -16.88
C ASP A 179 -0.01 15.63 -16.83
N ILE A 180 0.01 15.06 -15.63
CA ILE A 180 -0.46 13.70 -15.36
C ILE A 180 -1.96 13.57 -15.62
N VAL A 181 -2.38 12.36 -16.01
CA VAL A 181 -3.80 12.03 -16.06
C VAL A 181 -4.34 11.91 -14.63
N ILE A 182 -5.40 12.67 -14.33
CA ILE A 182 -6.11 12.60 -13.04
C ILE A 182 -7.45 11.88 -13.16
N CYS A 183 -8.03 11.83 -14.37
CA CYS A 183 -9.26 11.09 -14.67
C CYS A 183 -9.12 10.38 -16.02
N LYS A 184 -9.39 9.08 -16.03
CA LYS A 184 -9.38 8.24 -17.24
C LYS A 184 -10.64 8.49 -18.08
N SER A 185 -10.66 7.95 -19.30
CA SER A 185 -11.79 8.07 -20.23
C SER A 185 -13.05 7.31 -19.78
N ASP A 186 -12.91 6.34 -18.89
CA ASP A 186 -14.02 5.64 -18.21
C ASP A 186 -14.63 6.46 -17.06
N GLY A 187 -14.10 7.66 -16.78
CA GLY A 187 -14.55 8.55 -15.71
C GLY A 187 -13.97 8.21 -14.33
N LEU A 188 -13.18 7.14 -14.18
CA LEU A 188 -12.53 6.81 -12.92
C LEU A 188 -11.24 7.62 -12.74
N PRO A 189 -10.92 8.04 -11.50
CA PRO A 189 -9.66 8.72 -11.23
C PRO A 189 -8.46 7.79 -11.44
N THR A 190 -7.28 8.38 -11.61
CA THR A 190 -6.03 7.64 -11.44
C THR A 190 -5.71 7.47 -9.96
N TYR A 191 -4.85 6.49 -9.64
CA TYR A 191 -4.37 6.26 -8.27
C TYR A 191 -3.88 7.55 -7.61
N HIS A 192 -3.06 8.35 -8.31
CA HIS A 192 -2.47 9.56 -7.72
C HIS A 192 -3.52 10.57 -7.29
N PHE A 193 -4.56 10.78 -8.11
CA PHE A 193 -5.63 11.72 -7.79
C PHE A 193 -6.53 11.19 -6.69
N ALA A 194 -6.96 9.92 -6.79
CA ALA A 194 -7.79 9.28 -5.78
C ALA A 194 -7.09 9.26 -4.41
N HIS A 195 -5.79 8.95 -4.38
CA HIS A 195 -4.93 9.01 -3.18
C HIS A 195 -5.02 10.38 -2.50
N ALA A 196 -4.78 11.47 -3.24
CA ALA A 196 -4.77 12.82 -2.67
C ALA A 196 -6.15 13.24 -2.14
N VAL A 197 -7.22 12.94 -2.89
CA VAL A 197 -8.60 13.23 -2.50
C VAL A 197 -9.02 12.44 -1.27
N ASP A 198 -8.78 11.13 -1.26
CA ASP A 198 -9.24 10.28 -0.17
C ASP A 198 -8.44 10.51 1.10
N ASP A 199 -7.13 10.75 1.00
CA ASP A 199 -6.35 11.07 2.18
C ASP A 199 -6.77 12.39 2.83
N HIS A 200 -7.17 13.38 2.02
CA HIS A 200 -7.73 14.61 2.56
C HIS A 200 -9.11 14.39 3.19
N THR A 201 -10.02 13.75 2.46
CA THR A 201 -11.42 13.60 2.88
C THR A 201 -11.60 12.60 4.02
N MET A 202 -10.71 11.62 4.15
CA MET A 202 -10.63 10.67 5.28
C MET A 202 -9.71 11.15 6.40
N ARG A 203 -9.21 12.39 6.33
CA ARG A 203 -8.39 13.04 7.38
C ARG A 203 -7.10 12.30 7.73
N THR A 204 -6.47 11.67 6.74
CA THR A 204 -5.21 10.95 6.91
C THR A 204 -4.11 11.89 7.38
N THR A 205 -3.42 11.51 8.46
CA THR A 205 -2.32 12.31 9.02
C THR A 205 -0.94 11.78 8.64
N HIS A 206 -0.82 10.47 8.46
CA HIS A 206 0.40 9.77 8.12
C HIS A 206 0.12 8.76 7.01
N VAL A 207 0.91 8.81 5.94
CA VAL A 207 0.91 7.85 4.85
C VAL A 207 2.16 7.01 4.99
N ILE A 208 1.99 5.76 5.41
CA ILE A 208 3.06 4.78 5.57
C ILE A 208 2.94 3.73 4.47
N ARG A 209 3.95 3.63 3.59
CA ARG A 209 3.87 2.76 2.40
C ARG A 209 5.25 2.31 1.92
N GLY A 210 5.30 1.35 0.99
CA GLY A 210 6.55 0.88 0.40
C GLY A 210 7.32 1.97 -0.34
N ASP A 211 8.65 1.86 -0.35
CA ASP A 211 9.55 2.82 -1.00
C ASP A 211 9.40 2.92 -2.51
N GLU A 212 8.74 1.97 -3.16
CA GLU A 212 8.37 2.05 -4.57
C GLU A 212 7.53 3.29 -4.91
N TRP A 213 6.84 3.87 -3.92
CA TRP A 213 6.02 5.06 -4.08
C TRP A 213 6.76 6.37 -3.79
N LEU A 214 8.02 6.31 -3.33
CA LEU A 214 8.83 7.49 -3.05
C LEU A 214 8.97 8.41 -4.28
N PRO A 215 9.18 7.90 -5.51
CA PRO A 215 9.18 8.71 -6.74
C PRO A 215 7.88 9.48 -7.01
N SER A 216 6.76 9.06 -6.41
CA SER A 216 5.46 9.72 -6.60
C SER A 216 5.21 10.88 -5.63
N VAL A 217 6.03 11.06 -4.60
CA VAL A 217 5.83 12.10 -3.58
C VAL A 217 5.83 13.51 -4.17
N PRO A 218 6.71 13.91 -5.11
CA PRO A 218 6.63 15.22 -5.75
C PRO A 218 5.27 15.51 -6.38
N LEU A 219 4.72 14.52 -7.05
CA LEU A 219 3.38 14.61 -7.64
C LEU A 219 2.29 14.69 -6.58
N HIS A 220 2.34 13.85 -5.53
CA HIS A 220 1.34 13.88 -4.47
C HIS A 220 1.34 15.21 -3.72
N LEU A 221 2.51 15.75 -3.36
CA LEU A 221 2.63 17.06 -2.74
C LEU A 221 2.10 18.19 -3.64
N GLN A 222 2.37 18.11 -4.95
CA GLN A 222 1.78 19.03 -5.91
C GLN A 222 0.25 18.93 -5.91
N LEU A 223 -0.34 17.72 -5.93
CA LEU A 223 -1.78 17.54 -5.91
C LEU A 223 -2.42 18.16 -4.66
N PHE A 224 -1.86 17.92 -3.46
CA PHE A 224 -2.33 18.60 -2.25
C PHE A 224 -2.22 20.13 -2.37
N TYR A 225 -1.11 20.64 -2.90
CA TYR A 225 -0.92 22.07 -3.13
C TYR A 225 -1.96 22.66 -4.10
N VAL A 226 -2.22 22.02 -5.26
CA VAL A 226 -3.18 22.56 -6.25
C VAL A 226 -4.60 22.56 -5.71
N LEU A 227 -4.94 21.56 -4.89
CA LEU A 227 -6.24 21.41 -4.24
C LEU A 227 -6.38 22.31 -3.00
N GLY A 228 -5.32 23.02 -2.60
CA GLY A 228 -5.35 23.94 -1.45
C GLY A 228 -5.32 23.23 -0.10
N TRP A 229 -4.78 22.02 -0.05
CA TRP A 229 -4.78 21.15 1.13
C TRP A 229 -3.39 20.99 1.73
N LYS A 230 -3.36 20.71 3.03
CA LYS A 230 -2.14 20.28 3.72
C LYS A 230 -1.90 18.80 3.44
N ALA A 231 -0.73 18.45 2.94
CA ALA A 231 -0.33 17.07 2.75
C ALA A 231 -0.13 16.33 4.10
N PRO A 232 -0.41 15.02 4.16
CA PRO A 232 -0.05 14.19 5.30
C PRO A 232 1.47 14.05 5.42
N LYS A 233 1.94 13.56 6.56
CA LYS A 233 3.33 13.16 6.70
C LYS A 233 3.56 11.85 5.95
N TYR A 234 4.66 11.72 5.24
CA TYR A 234 5.01 10.50 4.52
C TYR A 234 6.07 9.70 5.26
N GLY A 235 5.96 8.38 5.24
CA GLY A 235 6.98 7.42 5.68
C GLY A 235 7.11 6.28 4.70
N HIS A 236 8.29 6.12 4.10
CA HIS A 236 8.52 5.08 3.10
C HIS A 236 9.32 3.90 3.66
N ILE A 237 8.63 2.77 3.79
CA ILE A 237 9.17 1.50 4.29
C ILE A 237 10.06 0.86 3.20
N PRO A 238 11.32 0.51 3.51
CA PRO A 238 12.16 -0.18 2.54
C PRO A 238 11.67 -1.62 2.30
N PRO A 239 11.94 -2.20 1.12
CA PRO A 239 11.44 -3.52 0.77
C PRO A 239 12.07 -4.61 1.65
N ILE A 240 11.31 -5.67 1.89
CA ILE A 240 11.86 -6.92 2.39
C ILE A 240 12.71 -7.54 1.28
N LEU A 241 13.96 -7.85 1.60
CA LEU A 241 14.96 -8.41 0.70
C LEU A 241 15.15 -9.90 0.94
N LYS A 242 15.69 -10.61 -0.05
CA LYS A 242 16.12 -12.00 0.04
C LYS A 242 17.52 -12.13 -0.56
N GLN A 243 18.32 -13.02 0.02
CA GLN A 243 19.64 -13.35 -0.50
C GLN A 243 19.50 -14.17 -1.80
N GLU A 244 20.21 -13.76 -2.85
CA GLU A 244 20.32 -14.49 -4.12
C GLU A 244 21.81 -14.58 -4.50
N GLY A 245 22.42 -15.71 -4.15
CA GLY A 245 23.87 -15.89 -4.21
C GLY A 245 24.59 -14.88 -3.32
N THR A 246 25.45 -14.04 -3.91
CA THR A 246 26.15 -12.96 -3.23
C THR A 246 25.39 -11.63 -3.21
N SER A 247 24.27 -11.54 -3.94
CA SER A 247 23.49 -10.32 -4.10
C SER A 247 22.21 -10.34 -3.26
N LYS A 248 21.60 -9.16 -3.07
CA LYS A 248 20.29 -9.01 -2.42
C LYS A 248 19.28 -8.56 -3.46
N ARG A 249 18.10 -9.18 -3.45
CA ARG A 249 16.97 -8.77 -4.29
C ARG A 249 15.71 -8.57 -3.46
N LYS A 250 14.73 -7.84 -3.99
CA LYS A 250 13.39 -7.75 -3.38
C LYS A 250 12.75 -9.15 -3.31
N LEU A 251 12.06 -9.43 -2.21
CA LEU A 251 11.23 -10.62 -2.09
C LEU A 251 10.16 -10.61 -3.18
N SER A 252 10.03 -11.72 -3.91
CA SER A 252 9.27 -11.78 -5.16
C SER A 252 8.07 -12.71 -5.03
N LYS A 253 6.90 -12.16 -5.34
CA LYS A 253 5.64 -12.92 -5.47
C LYS A 253 5.72 -14.13 -6.40
N ARG A 254 6.63 -14.12 -7.38
CA ARG A 254 6.74 -15.16 -8.42
C ARG A 254 7.79 -16.21 -8.11
N LYS A 255 8.83 -15.86 -7.34
CA LYS A 255 9.98 -16.74 -7.09
C LYS A 255 9.99 -17.33 -5.67
N ASP A 256 9.28 -16.68 -4.74
CA ASP A 256 9.38 -16.97 -3.31
C ASP A 256 8.00 -17.33 -2.76
N PRO A 257 7.74 -18.60 -2.39
CA PRO A 257 6.49 -19.00 -1.77
C PRO A 257 6.18 -18.21 -0.49
N GLU A 258 7.21 -17.90 0.31
CA GLU A 258 7.09 -17.12 1.55
C GLU A 258 6.63 -15.66 1.35
N ALA A 259 6.57 -15.20 0.10
CA ALA A 259 6.02 -13.91 -0.24
C ALA A 259 4.50 -13.87 0.02
N ALA A 260 3.81 -15.01 -0.08
CA ALA A 260 2.39 -15.14 0.20
C ALA A 260 2.14 -15.29 1.70
N VAL A 261 1.16 -14.57 2.23
CA VAL A 261 0.78 -14.70 3.64
C VAL A 261 0.17 -16.08 3.95
N SER A 262 -0.46 -16.74 2.97
CA SER A 262 -0.99 -18.11 3.14
C SER A 262 0.09 -19.15 3.42
N PHE A 263 1.30 -18.95 2.89
CA PHE A 263 2.45 -19.84 3.11
C PHE A 263 2.70 -20.11 4.60
N TYR A 264 2.59 -19.08 5.45
CA TYR A 264 2.87 -19.24 6.87
C TYR A 264 1.85 -20.13 7.57
N HIS A 265 0.58 -20.04 7.18
CA HIS A 265 -0.47 -20.93 7.67
C HIS A 265 -0.28 -22.34 7.13
N GLU A 266 -0.01 -22.50 5.84
CA GLU A 266 0.23 -23.80 5.19
C GLU A 266 1.41 -24.54 5.84
N GLN A 267 2.50 -23.82 6.17
CA GLN A 267 3.68 -24.38 6.82
C GLN A 267 3.56 -24.51 8.35
N GLY A 268 2.43 -24.11 8.95
CA GLY A 268 2.17 -24.28 10.38
C GLY A 268 2.92 -23.30 11.28
N TYR A 269 3.37 -22.15 10.77
CA TYR A 269 3.94 -21.10 11.62
C TYR A 269 2.83 -20.45 12.47
N PRO A 270 3.01 -20.33 13.80
CA PRO A 270 2.09 -19.56 14.63
C PRO A 270 2.05 -18.09 14.16
N VAL A 271 0.86 -17.51 14.18
CA VAL A 271 0.64 -16.11 13.80
C VAL A 271 1.52 -15.19 14.64
N GLU A 272 1.57 -15.45 15.95
CA GLU A 272 2.36 -14.70 16.93
C GLU A 272 3.85 -14.69 16.53
N SER A 273 4.39 -15.81 16.05
CA SER A 273 5.78 -15.92 15.59
C SER A 273 6.05 -15.05 14.36
N VAL A 274 5.14 -15.05 13.38
CA VAL A 274 5.27 -14.21 12.18
C VAL A 274 5.20 -12.74 12.55
N MET A 275 4.29 -12.37 13.45
CA MET A 275 4.15 -10.98 13.91
C MET A 275 5.36 -10.50 14.70
N GLU A 276 5.90 -11.31 15.61
CA GLU A 276 7.15 -11.02 16.32
C GLU A 276 8.34 -10.90 15.35
N TYR A 277 8.42 -11.79 14.36
CA TYR A 277 9.44 -11.71 13.32
C TYR A 277 9.34 -10.42 12.50
N LEU A 278 8.13 -10.03 12.07
CA LEU A 278 7.91 -8.79 11.35
C LEU A 278 8.22 -7.57 12.21
N LEU A 279 7.87 -7.55 13.50
CA LEU A 279 8.28 -6.49 14.40
C LEU A 279 9.80 -6.40 14.54
N ASN A 280 10.49 -7.53 14.56
CA ASN A 280 11.95 -7.59 14.57
C ASN A 280 12.56 -6.97 13.30
N LEU A 281 11.96 -7.21 12.13
CA LEU A 281 12.38 -6.57 10.89
C LEU A 281 12.04 -5.07 10.88
N ALA A 282 10.89 -4.69 11.46
CA ALA A 282 10.38 -3.33 11.43
C ALA A 282 11.14 -2.39 12.36
N ASN A 283 11.57 -2.85 13.53
CA ASN A 283 12.06 -1.98 14.60
C ASN A 283 13.32 -2.55 15.26
N SER A 284 14.44 -1.84 15.09
CA SER A 284 15.78 -2.33 15.46
C SER A 284 15.99 -2.73 16.92
N ASN A 285 15.16 -2.25 17.85
CA ASN A 285 15.24 -2.57 19.29
C ASN A 285 14.19 -3.60 19.76
N PHE A 286 13.43 -4.22 18.85
CA PHE A 286 12.41 -5.21 19.21
C PHE A 286 13.03 -6.44 19.88
N GLU A 287 14.09 -7.03 19.31
CA GLU A 287 14.74 -8.22 19.88
C GLU A 287 15.27 -7.98 21.30
N GLU A 288 15.86 -6.81 21.56
CA GLU A 288 16.33 -6.42 22.90
C GLU A 288 15.16 -6.28 23.88
N TRP A 289 14.08 -5.61 23.46
CA TRP A 289 12.88 -5.48 24.27
C TRP A 289 12.26 -6.84 24.59
N ARG A 290 12.21 -7.76 23.61
CA ARG A 290 11.61 -9.08 23.76
C ARG A 290 12.38 -9.95 24.76
N LYS A 291 13.72 -9.89 24.76
CA LYS A 291 14.58 -10.57 25.74
C LYS A 291 14.30 -10.15 27.18
N VAL A 292 14.00 -8.87 27.41
CA VAL A 292 13.67 -8.33 28.75
C VAL A 292 12.20 -8.57 29.10
N ASN A 293 11.32 -8.78 28.12
CA ASN A 293 9.88 -8.95 28.29
C ASN A 293 9.37 -10.26 27.65
N PRO A 294 9.84 -11.45 28.09
CA PRO A 294 9.55 -12.73 27.44
C PRO A 294 8.08 -13.16 27.54
N THR A 295 7.35 -12.67 28.55
CA THR A 295 5.94 -13.03 28.80
C THR A 295 4.95 -11.98 28.32
N LYS A 296 5.42 -10.79 27.90
CA LYS A 296 4.53 -9.73 27.41
C LYS A 296 4.00 -10.07 26.02
N HIS A 297 2.86 -9.52 25.66
CA HIS A 297 2.36 -9.65 24.30
C HIS A 297 3.14 -8.71 23.38
N PHE A 298 3.37 -9.09 22.12
CA PHE A 298 4.15 -8.26 21.19
C PHE A 298 3.51 -6.88 20.92
N ASN A 299 2.20 -6.75 21.10
CA ASN A 299 1.49 -5.46 21.03
C ASN A 299 1.90 -4.47 22.13
N ASP A 300 2.50 -4.95 23.23
CA ASP A 300 3.01 -4.10 24.31
C ASP A 300 4.35 -3.44 23.94
N PHE A 301 4.95 -3.81 22.81
CA PHE A 301 6.22 -3.25 22.35
C PHE A 301 6.04 -1.77 21.96
N PRO A 302 6.77 -0.82 22.58
CA PRO A 302 6.68 0.60 22.24
C PRO A 302 7.36 0.87 20.88
N PHE A 303 6.57 0.81 19.81
CA PHE A 303 7.04 0.95 18.43
C PHE A 303 7.39 2.41 18.15
N LYS A 304 8.51 2.63 17.46
CA LYS A 304 9.03 3.97 17.18
C LYS A 304 9.38 4.12 15.71
N SER A 305 8.83 5.14 15.05
CA SER A 305 9.11 5.46 13.64
C SER A 305 10.61 5.66 13.38
N GLU A 306 11.32 6.29 14.32
CA GLU A 306 12.74 6.63 14.19
C GLU A 306 13.66 5.40 14.28
N LYS A 307 13.12 4.26 14.69
CA LYS A 307 13.84 3.00 14.84
C LYS A 307 13.55 2.02 13.70
N ILE A 308 12.74 2.44 12.72
CA ILE A 308 12.56 1.73 11.46
C ILE A 308 13.83 1.86 10.62
N GLY A 309 14.36 0.74 10.14
CA GLY A 309 15.53 0.73 9.27
C GLY A 309 15.27 1.49 7.97
N VAL A 310 16.24 2.29 7.51
CA VAL A 310 16.16 3.01 6.23
C VAL A 310 16.50 2.13 5.03
N SER A 311 17.15 0.99 5.28
CA SER A 311 17.56 -0.02 4.31
C SER A 311 16.67 -1.27 4.40
N GLY A 312 16.57 -2.01 3.29
CA GLY A 312 15.74 -3.20 3.22
C GLY A 312 16.23 -4.31 4.17
N ALA A 313 15.31 -4.84 4.97
CA ALA A 313 15.59 -5.92 5.90
C ALA A 313 15.68 -7.26 5.14
N LEU A 314 16.64 -8.11 5.52
CA LEU A 314 16.76 -9.45 4.93
C LEU A 314 15.73 -10.39 5.55
N PHE A 315 14.96 -11.03 4.70
CA PHE A 315 14.09 -12.14 5.05
C PHE A 315 14.92 -13.38 5.35
N ASP A 316 14.62 -14.05 6.46
CA ASP A 316 15.36 -15.17 7.01
C ASP A 316 14.39 -16.13 7.72
N LEU A 317 14.11 -17.25 7.04
CA LEU A 317 13.27 -18.32 7.58
C LEU A 317 13.90 -19.00 8.80
N VAL A 318 15.23 -19.09 8.87
CA VAL A 318 15.91 -19.72 10.01
C VAL A 318 15.64 -18.92 11.27
N LYS A 319 15.71 -17.58 11.18
CA LYS A 319 15.34 -16.70 12.30
C LYS A 319 13.86 -16.81 12.66
N LEU A 320 12.95 -16.88 11.69
CA LEU A 320 11.52 -17.10 11.96
C LEU A 320 11.27 -18.43 12.67
N THR A 321 11.94 -19.51 12.26
CA THR A 321 11.86 -20.83 12.92
C THR A 321 12.39 -20.78 14.35
N ASP A 322 13.51 -20.07 14.58
CA ASP A 322 14.07 -19.88 15.92
C ASP A 322 13.10 -19.11 16.85
N ILE A 323 12.50 -18.02 16.35
CA ILE A 323 11.45 -17.29 17.08
C ILE A 323 10.26 -18.22 17.37
N SER A 324 9.83 -19.00 16.37
CA SER A 324 8.69 -19.90 16.50
C SER A 324 8.91 -20.97 17.56
N LYS A 325 10.12 -21.51 17.67
CA LYS A 325 10.48 -22.44 18.74
C LYS A 325 10.25 -21.82 20.13
N ASN A 326 10.69 -20.59 20.33
CA ASN A 326 10.54 -19.89 21.61
C ASN A 326 9.07 -19.56 21.92
N VAL A 327 8.33 -19.12 20.91
CA VAL A 327 6.89 -18.82 21.02
C VAL A 327 6.11 -20.08 21.40
N ILE A 328 6.32 -21.20 20.68
CA ILE A 328 5.63 -22.48 20.97
C ILE A 328 6.02 -23.02 22.35
N ALA A 329 7.30 -22.95 22.73
CA ALA A 329 7.76 -23.43 24.04
C ALA A 329 7.13 -22.67 25.24
N ALA A 330 6.63 -21.45 25.02
CA ALA A 330 5.92 -20.66 26.02
C ALA A 330 4.40 -20.89 26.04
N MET A 331 3.84 -21.59 25.04
CA MET A 331 2.42 -21.88 24.96
C MET A 331 2.01 -22.99 25.93
N LYS A 332 0.76 -22.95 26.40
CA LYS A 332 0.18 -24.05 27.18
C LYS A 332 -0.08 -25.25 26.26
N ALA A 333 0.14 -26.46 26.78
CA ALA A 333 -0.01 -27.69 26.00
C ALA A 333 -1.40 -27.82 25.34
N ASP A 334 -2.48 -27.50 26.07
CA ASP A 334 -3.84 -27.48 25.51
C ASP A 334 -3.98 -26.53 24.31
N TYR A 335 -3.39 -25.33 24.40
CA TYR A 335 -3.44 -24.35 23.31
C TYR A 335 -2.63 -24.82 22.10
N VAL A 336 -1.45 -25.42 22.33
CA VAL A 336 -0.64 -26.03 21.25
C VAL A 336 -1.43 -27.14 20.56
N TYR A 337 -2.07 -28.02 21.34
CA TYR A 337 -2.90 -29.11 20.81
C TYR A 337 -4.05 -28.57 19.97
N GLU A 338 -4.81 -27.60 20.47
CA GLU A 338 -5.93 -26.99 19.73
C GLU A 338 -5.47 -26.39 18.39
N LYS A 339 -4.38 -25.60 18.41
CA LYS A 339 -3.83 -24.99 17.19
C LYS A 339 -3.30 -26.01 16.21
N LEU A 340 -2.63 -27.05 16.69
CA LEU A 340 -2.10 -28.12 15.86
C LEU A 340 -3.24 -28.95 15.23
N LEU A 341 -4.29 -29.23 16.00
CA LEU A 341 -5.47 -29.95 15.52
C LEU A 341 -6.20 -29.15 14.43
N ASP A 342 -6.41 -27.85 14.64
CA ASP A 342 -7.03 -26.96 13.63
C ASP A 342 -6.21 -26.89 12.33
N TRP A 343 -4.88 -26.80 12.46
CA TRP A 343 -3.97 -26.82 11.31
C TRP A 343 -4.04 -28.17 10.58
N ALA A 344 -3.91 -29.29 11.29
CA ALA A 344 -3.92 -30.62 10.72
C ALA A 344 -5.25 -30.91 10.00
N LYS A 345 -6.38 -30.44 10.55
CA LYS A 345 -7.69 -30.56 9.91
C LYS A 345 -7.71 -29.98 8.48
N SER A 346 -6.92 -28.95 8.23
CA SER A 346 -6.91 -28.23 6.95
C SER A 346 -5.79 -28.71 6.01
N PHE A 347 -4.67 -29.18 6.55
CA PHE A 347 -3.44 -29.42 5.79
C PHE A 347 -2.87 -30.84 5.92
N ASP A 348 -3.30 -31.62 6.91
CA ASP A 348 -2.82 -32.98 7.18
C ASP A 348 -3.92 -33.83 7.86
N GLN A 349 -4.84 -34.35 7.06
CA GLN A 349 -6.01 -35.09 7.54
C GLN A 349 -5.63 -36.40 8.27
N GLU A 350 -4.52 -37.03 7.88
CA GLU A 350 -4.02 -38.23 8.54
C GLU A 350 -3.56 -37.90 9.96
N TYR A 351 -2.75 -36.84 10.09
CA TYR A 351 -2.29 -36.38 11.40
C TYR A 351 -3.43 -35.86 12.28
N TYR A 352 -4.44 -35.19 11.69
CA TYR A 352 -5.64 -34.77 12.40
C TYR A 352 -6.35 -35.97 13.05
N ASN A 353 -6.57 -37.05 12.29
CA ASN A 353 -7.23 -38.25 12.81
C ASN A 353 -6.43 -38.83 13.98
N LEU A 354 -5.10 -38.92 13.85
CA LEU A 354 -4.21 -39.43 14.90
C LEU A 354 -4.30 -38.60 16.20
N LEU A 355 -4.27 -37.27 16.07
CA LEU A 355 -4.37 -36.32 17.19
C LEU A 355 -5.75 -36.36 17.85
N ASN A 356 -6.81 -36.51 17.05
CA ASN A 356 -8.18 -36.52 17.53
C ASN A 356 -8.53 -37.83 18.27
N GLU A 357 -8.04 -38.97 17.79
CA GLU A 357 -8.24 -40.28 18.43
C GLU A 357 -7.47 -40.41 19.75
N ASN A 358 -6.37 -39.67 19.92
CA ASN A 358 -5.46 -39.78 21.07
C ASN A 358 -5.31 -38.47 21.85
N ALA A 359 -6.37 -37.66 21.96
CA ALA A 359 -6.32 -36.30 22.51
C ALA A 359 -5.57 -36.17 23.86
N GLU A 360 -5.85 -37.05 24.83
CA GLU A 360 -5.20 -37.03 26.15
C GLU A 360 -3.71 -37.39 26.10
N TYR A 361 -3.29 -38.18 25.11
CA TYR A 361 -1.87 -38.49 24.88
C TYR A 361 -1.17 -37.34 24.15
N SER A 362 -1.81 -36.77 23.13
CA SER A 362 -1.26 -35.66 22.34
C SER A 362 -1.09 -34.36 23.12
N LYS A 363 -1.85 -34.15 24.20
CA LYS A 363 -1.71 -33.01 25.11
C LYS A 363 -0.57 -33.14 26.12
N LYS A 364 -0.07 -34.35 26.35
CA LYS A 364 1.05 -34.62 27.26
C LYS A 364 2.38 -34.51 26.51
#